data_AF-A0A3M1G0R8-F1
#
_entry.id   AF-A0A3M1G0R8-F1
#
_cell.length_a   1.000
_cell.length_b   1.000
_cell.length_c   1.000
_cell.angle_alpha   90.00
_cell.angle_beta   90.00
_cell.angle_gamma   90.00
#
_symmetry.space_group_name_H-M   'P 1'
#
loop_
_entity.id
_entity.type
_entity.pdbx_description
1 polymer ?
#
loop_
_entity_poly.entity_id
_entity_poly.type
_entity_poly.pdbx_seq_one_letter_code
_entity_poly.pdbx_strand_id
1 'polypeptide(L)'
;SLEAIPDELLPHIESPEIKRKVLEVKEIVLSGGSLREAIKIIGNGVLAHESTAMALYLAILSKGNPIKAIELAIQAGGDTDTIGAMAGAISGACSGTEYLPQGIVEKLECYERIVSLAKELYNLFRRTY
;
A
#
# COMPACT_ATOMS: atom_id res chain seq x y z
N SER A 1 -6.44 -13.36 -2.39
CA SER A 1 -5.96 -12.29 -3.28
C SER A 1 -6.45 -10.96 -2.75
N LEU A 2 -5.67 -9.89 -2.90
CA LEU A 2 -6.05 -8.55 -2.44
C LEU A 2 -7.03 -7.92 -3.46
N GLU A 3 -8.31 -8.29 -3.35
CA GLU A 3 -9.37 -7.87 -4.29
C GLU A 3 -10.34 -6.84 -3.69
N ALA A 4 -10.44 -6.78 -2.37
CA ALA A 4 -11.27 -5.84 -1.64
C ALA A 4 -10.73 -5.61 -0.23
N ILE A 5 -11.23 -4.59 0.44
CA ILE A 5 -10.94 -4.34 1.86
C ILE A 5 -11.87 -5.22 2.71
N PRO A 6 -11.32 -6.08 3.59
CA PRO A 6 -12.13 -6.92 4.48
C PRO A 6 -12.89 -6.06 5.50
N ASP A 7 -14.14 -6.42 5.77
CA ASP A 7 -14.97 -5.71 6.77
C ASP A 7 -14.42 -5.86 8.19
N GLU A 8 -13.68 -6.93 8.43
CA GLU A 8 -12.96 -7.22 9.67
C GLU A 8 -11.91 -6.15 10.00
N LEU A 9 -11.45 -5.35 9.03
CA LEU A 9 -10.51 -4.25 9.28
C LEU A 9 -11.19 -3.07 9.98
N LEU A 10 -12.47 -2.81 9.72
CA LEU A 10 -13.16 -1.59 10.16
C LEU A 10 -13.23 -1.42 11.69
N PRO A 11 -13.46 -2.46 12.50
CA PRO A 11 -13.42 -2.36 13.96
C PRO A 11 -12.04 -1.97 14.51
N HIS A 12 -10.96 -2.26 13.79
CA HIS A 12 -9.59 -1.97 14.23
C HIS A 12 -9.10 -0.57 13.87
N ILE A 13 -9.87 0.20 13.10
CA ILE A 13 -9.55 1.58 12.76
C ILE A 13 -10.17 2.50 13.82
N GLU A 14 -9.34 3.11 14.66
CA GLU A 14 -9.79 4.03 15.72
C GLU A 14 -10.13 5.43 15.19
N SER A 15 -9.35 5.95 14.22
CA SER A 15 -9.59 7.28 13.65
C SER A 15 -10.87 7.31 12.80
N PRO A 16 -11.83 8.21 13.11
CA PRO A 16 -13.03 8.40 12.30
C PRO A 16 -12.73 8.85 10.86
N GLU A 17 -11.68 9.66 10.67
CA GLU A 17 -11.26 10.18 9.37
C GLU A 17 -10.71 9.05 8.50
N ILE A 18 -9.80 8.24 9.03
CA ILE A 18 -9.25 7.08 8.32
C ILE A 18 -10.37 6.09 8.00
N LYS A 19 -11.27 5.82 8.96
CA LYS A 19 -12.40 4.91 8.76
C LYS A 19 -13.29 5.36 7.60
N ARG A 20 -13.62 6.66 7.55
CA ARG A 20 -14.39 7.24 6.44
C ARG A 20 -13.67 7.05 5.11
N LYS A 21 -12.37 7.35 5.04
CA LYS A 21 -11.59 7.18 3.82
C LYS A 21 -11.49 5.74 3.36
N VAL A 22 -11.34 4.79 4.29
CA VAL A 22 -11.36 3.35 3.97
C VAL A 22 -12.71 2.93 3.38
N LEU A 23 -13.83 3.47 3.88
CA LEU A 23 -15.15 3.23 3.28
C LEU A 23 -15.27 3.82 1.86
N GLU A 24 -14.77 5.04 1.65
CA GLU A 24 -14.70 5.65 0.30
C GLU A 24 -13.87 4.78 -0.66
N VAL A 25 -12.75 4.21 -0.20
CA VAL A 25 -11.97 3.25 -1.00
C VAL A 25 -12.81 2.03 -1.37
N LYS A 26 -13.55 1.44 -0.42
CA LYS A 26 -14.43 0.30 -0.70
C LYS A 26 -15.45 0.63 -1.79
N GLU A 27 -16.11 1.78 -1.69
CA GLU A 27 -17.12 2.22 -2.66
C GLU A 27 -16.52 2.35 -4.07
N ILE A 28 -15.37 3.01 -4.20
CA ILE A 28 -14.71 3.24 -5.49
C ILE A 28 -14.22 1.92 -6.10
N VAL A 29 -13.66 1.02 -5.29
CA VAL A 29 -13.24 -0.32 -5.77
C VAL A 29 -14.45 -1.10 -6.29
N LEU A 30 -15.55 -1.11 -5.54
CA LEU A 30 -16.78 -1.82 -5.93
C LEU A 30 -17.43 -1.23 -7.18
N SER A 31 -17.39 0.09 -7.35
CA SER A 31 -17.95 0.76 -8.54
C SER A 31 -17.03 0.70 -9.76
N GLY A 32 -15.81 0.17 -9.63
CA GLY A 32 -14.80 0.19 -10.70
C GLY A 32 -14.34 1.60 -11.06
N GLY A 33 -14.32 2.51 -10.08
CA GLY A 33 -13.95 3.91 -10.29
C GLY A 33 -12.50 4.09 -10.73
N SER A 34 -12.27 5.13 -11.53
CA SER A 34 -10.97 5.49 -12.09
C SER A 34 -10.02 6.07 -11.04
N LEU A 35 -8.70 6.03 -11.32
CA LEU A 35 -7.69 6.68 -10.49
C LEU A 35 -7.97 8.18 -10.29
N ARG A 36 -8.52 8.84 -11.31
CA ARG A 36 -8.88 10.27 -11.22
C ARG A 36 -10.02 10.52 -10.23
N GLU A 37 -11.01 9.64 -10.21
CA GLU A 37 -12.10 9.72 -9.23
C GLU A 37 -11.60 9.42 -7.82
N ALA A 38 -10.73 8.41 -7.68
CA ALA A 38 -10.04 8.10 -6.44
C ALA A 38 -9.29 9.31 -5.87
N ILE A 39 -8.50 10.01 -6.69
CA ILE A 39 -7.79 11.23 -6.26
C ILE A 39 -8.77 12.31 -5.77
N LYS A 40 -9.89 12.51 -6.47
CA LYS A 40 -10.88 13.53 -6.11
C LYS A 40 -11.62 13.21 -4.81
N ILE A 41 -11.92 11.94 -4.56
CA ILE A 41 -12.72 11.50 -3.41
C ILE A 41 -11.82 11.24 -2.20
N ILE A 42 -10.80 10.39 -2.37
CA ILE A 42 -9.92 9.94 -1.29
C ILE A 42 -8.89 11.02 -0.95
N GLY A 43 -8.32 11.68 -1.95
CA GLY A 43 -7.15 12.56 -1.82
C GLY A 43 -5.84 11.81 -2.07
N ASN A 44 -4.78 12.57 -2.25
CA ASN A 44 -3.40 12.08 -2.48
C ASN A 44 -2.36 12.99 -1.80
N GLY A 45 -2.78 13.79 -0.81
CA GLY A 45 -1.90 14.70 -0.09
C GLY A 45 -1.16 14.04 1.06
N VAL A 46 -0.49 14.87 1.86
CA VAL A 46 0.36 14.48 3.00
C VAL A 46 -0.42 14.15 4.28
N LEU A 47 -1.75 14.31 4.25
CA LEU A 47 -2.60 14.01 5.41
C LEU A 47 -2.71 12.49 5.56
N ALA A 48 -2.41 11.97 6.75
CA ALA A 48 -2.36 10.53 7.00
C ALA A 48 -3.61 9.77 6.50
N HIS A 49 -4.81 10.32 6.68
CA HIS A 49 -6.03 9.68 6.21
C HIS A 49 -6.16 9.64 4.68
N GLU A 50 -5.62 10.62 3.96
CA GLU A 50 -5.55 10.60 2.49
C GLU A 50 -4.48 9.62 2.02
N SER A 51 -3.24 9.76 2.50
CA SER A 51 -2.10 8.98 2.03
C SER A 51 -2.30 7.48 2.30
N THR A 52 -2.74 7.12 3.51
CA THR A 52 -2.97 5.71 3.90
C THR A 52 -4.13 5.09 3.10
N ALA A 53 -5.22 5.83 2.89
CA ALA A 53 -6.35 5.32 2.12
C ALA A 53 -6.03 5.19 0.63
N MET A 54 -5.32 6.17 0.05
CA MET A 54 -4.84 6.08 -1.33
C MET A 54 -3.89 4.88 -1.48
N ALA A 55 -2.94 4.69 -0.56
CA ALA A 55 -2.05 3.53 -0.60
C ALA A 55 -2.80 2.19 -0.59
N LEU A 56 -3.86 2.07 0.22
CA LEU A 56 -4.72 0.89 0.25
C LEU A 56 -5.47 0.68 -1.07
N TYR A 57 -6.04 1.74 -1.65
CA TYR A 57 -6.69 1.71 -2.95
C TYR A 57 -5.72 1.21 -4.05
N LEU A 58 -4.51 1.76 -4.10
CA LEU A 58 -3.53 1.40 -5.12
C LEU A 58 -3.00 -0.03 -4.97
N ALA A 59 -2.87 -0.54 -3.75
CA ALA A 59 -2.50 -1.93 -3.50
C ALA A 59 -3.57 -2.92 -4.00
N ILE A 60 -4.85 -2.56 -3.86
CA ILE A 60 -5.96 -3.35 -4.43
C ILE A 60 -5.95 -3.26 -5.95
N LEU A 61 -5.79 -2.05 -6.49
CA LEU A 61 -5.77 -1.83 -7.94
C LEU A 61 -4.58 -2.52 -8.63
N SER A 62 -3.44 -2.63 -7.94
CA SER A 62 -2.26 -3.36 -8.40
C SER A 62 -2.41 -4.89 -8.28
N LYS A 63 -3.48 -5.38 -7.65
CA LYS A 63 -3.71 -6.79 -7.34
C LYS A 63 -2.55 -7.42 -6.56
N GLY A 64 -1.96 -6.64 -5.64
CA GLY A 64 -0.81 -7.06 -4.85
C GLY A 64 0.54 -6.98 -5.58
N ASN A 65 0.61 -6.54 -6.84
CA ASN A 65 1.91 -6.33 -7.49
C ASN A 65 2.60 -5.05 -6.95
N PRO A 66 3.75 -5.17 -6.24
CA PRO A 66 4.39 -4.03 -5.60
C PRO A 66 4.91 -2.98 -6.58
N ILE A 67 5.47 -3.40 -7.73
CA ILE A 67 5.95 -2.47 -8.74
C ILE A 67 4.79 -1.72 -9.37
N LYS A 68 3.70 -2.43 -9.67
CA LYS A 68 2.50 -1.77 -10.20
C LYS A 68 1.90 -0.78 -9.21
N ALA A 69 1.88 -1.12 -7.93
CA ALA A 69 1.41 -0.20 -6.88
C ALA A 69 2.24 1.09 -6.82
N ILE A 70 3.58 0.96 -6.90
CA ILE A 70 4.50 2.11 -6.91
C ILE A 70 4.30 2.95 -8.18
N GLU A 71 4.19 2.34 -9.35
CA GLU A 71 3.89 3.05 -10.60
C GLU A 71 2.58 3.84 -10.51
N LEU A 72 1.54 3.24 -9.94
CA LEU A 72 0.24 3.88 -9.76
C LEU A 72 0.32 5.04 -8.76
N ALA A 73 1.14 4.93 -7.71
CA ALA A 73 1.37 6.03 -6.77
C ALA A 73 2.05 7.22 -7.46
N ILE A 74 3.05 6.97 -8.30
CA ILE A 74 3.70 8.01 -9.11
C ILE A 74 2.69 8.66 -10.07
N GLN A 75 1.82 7.87 -10.72
CA GLN A 75 0.76 8.38 -11.58
C GLN A 75 -0.29 9.20 -10.83
N ALA A 76 -0.57 8.85 -9.57
CA ALA A 76 -1.52 9.56 -8.74
C ALA A 76 -1.03 10.97 -8.37
N GLY A 77 0.29 11.20 -8.31
CA GLY A 77 0.88 12.46 -7.88
C GLY A 77 0.64 12.75 -6.39
N GLY A 78 0.92 13.99 -5.96
CA GLY A 78 0.80 14.38 -4.55
C GLY A 78 1.96 13.84 -3.72
N ASP A 79 1.66 13.20 -2.58
CA ASP A 79 2.63 12.62 -1.64
C ASP A 79 3.12 11.23 -2.11
N THR A 80 3.74 11.21 -3.29
CA THR A 80 4.02 9.96 -4.04
C THR A 80 5.00 9.02 -3.33
N ASP A 81 5.94 9.56 -2.56
CA ASP A 81 6.94 8.80 -1.82
C ASP A 81 6.30 8.06 -0.65
N THR A 82 5.49 8.76 0.16
CA THR A 82 4.77 8.16 1.29
C THR A 82 3.73 7.15 0.81
N ILE A 83 2.92 7.52 -0.19
CA ILE A 83 1.89 6.64 -0.77
C ILE A 83 2.54 5.43 -1.43
N GLY A 84 3.60 5.61 -2.21
CA GLY A 84 4.32 4.54 -2.89
C GLY A 84 4.97 3.57 -1.91
N ALA A 85 5.57 4.07 -0.84
CA ALA A 85 6.16 3.24 0.22
C ALA A 85 5.10 2.35 0.90
N MET A 86 3.94 2.93 1.28
CA MET A 86 2.86 2.16 1.90
C MET A 86 2.22 1.17 0.92
N ALA A 87 1.87 1.60 -0.29
CA ALA A 87 1.22 0.75 -1.29
C ALA A 87 2.12 -0.41 -1.73
N GLY A 88 3.42 -0.13 -1.89
CA GLY A 88 4.46 -1.11 -2.18
C GLY A 88 4.66 -2.09 -1.03
N ALA A 89 4.65 -1.63 0.23
CA ALA A 89 4.76 -2.50 1.40
C ALA A 89 3.57 -3.47 1.52
N ILE A 90 2.34 -2.97 1.38
CA ILE A 90 1.11 -3.79 1.42
C ILE A 90 1.14 -4.84 0.30
N SER A 91 1.44 -4.39 -0.93
CA SER A 91 1.50 -5.27 -2.10
C SER A 91 2.62 -6.32 -1.97
N GLY A 92 3.81 -5.89 -1.53
CA GLY A 92 4.95 -6.77 -1.30
C GLY A 92 4.70 -7.83 -0.23
N ALA A 93 3.97 -7.48 0.83
CA ALA A 93 3.55 -8.45 1.85
C ALA A 93 2.58 -9.51 1.30
N CYS A 94 1.75 -9.15 0.31
CA CYS A 94 0.82 -10.09 -0.34
C CYS A 94 1.50 -11.01 -1.35
N SER A 95 2.47 -10.50 -2.11
CA SER A 95 3.03 -11.18 -3.29
C SER A 95 4.44 -11.69 -3.11
N GLY A 96 5.16 -11.31 -2.05
CA GLY A 96 6.52 -11.76 -1.82
C GLY A 96 7.58 -10.98 -2.61
N THR A 97 8.85 -11.26 -2.29
CA THR A 97 10.01 -10.54 -2.85
C THR A 97 10.31 -10.92 -4.30
N GLU A 98 9.77 -12.03 -4.79
CA GLU A 98 9.96 -12.51 -6.16
C GLU A 98 9.37 -11.57 -7.23
N TYR A 99 8.41 -10.73 -6.86
CA TYR A 99 7.86 -9.69 -7.76
C TYR A 99 8.73 -8.45 -7.85
N LEU A 100 9.80 -8.36 -7.06
CA LEU A 100 10.71 -7.23 -7.08
C LEU A 100 11.85 -7.46 -8.08
N PRO A 101 12.11 -6.51 -8.99
CA PRO A 101 13.17 -6.61 -9.98
C PRO A 101 14.54 -6.44 -9.29
N GLN A 102 15.24 -7.54 -9.08
CA GLN A 102 16.50 -7.60 -8.31
C GLN A 102 17.52 -6.55 -8.76
N GLY A 103 17.73 -6.39 -10.07
CA GLY A 103 18.68 -5.40 -10.61
C GLY A 103 18.31 -3.92 -10.37
N ILE A 104 17.10 -3.63 -9.89
CA ILE A 104 16.68 -2.30 -9.41
C ILE A 104 16.83 -2.23 -7.89
N VAL A 105 16.33 -3.24 -7.17
CA VAL A 105 16.33 -3.25 -5.69
C VAL A 105 17.76 -3.24 -5.12
N GLU A 106 18.68 -3.96 -5.76
CA GLU A 106 20.10 -4.00 -5.36
C GLU A 106 20.80 -2.63 -5.46
N LYS A 107 20.22 -1.68 -6.21
CA LYS A 107 20.75 -0.32 -6.36
C LYS A 107 20.15 0.67 -5.35
N LEU A 108 19.20 0.24 -4.51
CA LEU A 108 18.61 1.10 -3.50
C LEU A 108 19.65 1.49 -2.45
N GLU A 109 19.54 2.73 -1.99
CA GLU A 109 20.29 3.19 -0.84
C GLU A 109 20.03 2.25 0.36
N CYS A 110 21.09 1.86 1.06
CA CYS A 110 21.01 0.96 2.22
C CYS A 110 20.40 -0.42 1.93
N TYR A 111 20.44 -0.93 0.69
CA TYR A 111 19.88 -2.24 0.32
C TYR A 111 20.26 -3.37 1.30
N GLU A 112 21.55 -3.52 1.61
CA GLU A 112 22.02 -4.56 2.55
C GLU A 112 21.38 -4.44 3.94
N ARG A 113 21.23 -3.21 4.45
CA ARG A 113 20.58 -2.94 5.74
C ARG A 113 19.09 -3.27 5.70
N ILE A 114 18.39 -2.93 4.62
CA ILE A 114 16.96 -3.26 4.44
C ILE A 114 16.78 -4.79 4.46
N VAL A 115 17.61 -5.53 3.72
CA VAL A 115 17.58 -7.00 3.69
C VAL A 115 17.91 -7.60 5.06
N SER A 116 18.88 -7.06 5.80
CA SER A 116 19.20 -7.52 7.16
C SER A 116 18.01 -7.36 8.10
N LEU A 117 17.39 -6.16 8.12
CA LEU A 117 16.23 -5.86 8.96
C LEU A 117 15.04 -6.75 8.62
N ALA A 118 14.77 -7.01 7.33
CA ALA A 118 13.71 -7.91 6.92
C ALA A 118 13.93 -9.34 7.47
N LYS A 119 15.17 -9.85 7.42
CA LYS A 119 15.53 -11.16 7.99
C LYS A 119 15.40 -11.18 9.52
N GLU A 120 15.80 -10.12 10.20
CA GLU A 120 15.68 -9.99 11.66
C GLU A 120 14.21 -9.97 12.10
N LEU A 121 13.36 -9.19 11.44
CA LEU A 121 11.91 -9.15 11.69
C LEU A 121 11.25 -10.51 11.44
N TYR A 122 11.64 -11.20 10.36
CA TYR A 122 11.17 -12.56 10.08
C TYR A 122 11.57 -13.55 11.18
N ASN A 123 12.82 -13.48 11.66
CA ASN A 123 13.29 -14.32 12.75
C ASN A 123 12.57 -14.03 14.07
N LEU A 124 12.24 -12.76 14.35
CA LEU A 124 11.45 -12.38 15.52
C LEU A 124 10.03 -12.96 15.45
N PHE A 125 9.39 -12.84 14.30
CA PHE A 125 8.06 -13.42 14.05
C PHE A 125 8.06 -14.94 14.29
N ARG A 126 9.04 -15.67 13.72
CA ARG A 126 9.21 -17.12 13.91
C ARG A 126 9.56 -17.59 15.32
N ARG A 127 9.98 -16.70 16.21
CA ARG A 127 10.23 -17.03 17.63
C ARG A 127 8.98 -16.85 18.47
N THR A 128 8.07 -15.99 18.04
CA THR A 128 6.87 -15.60 18.76
C THR A 128 5.69 -16.53 18.44
N TYR A 129 5.69 -17.10 17.23
CA TYR A 129 4.69 -18.04 16.70
C TYR A 129 5.39 -19.28 16.13
#